data_AF-A0A0D1XE45-F1
#
_entry.id   AF-A0A0D1XE45-F1
#
_cell.length_a   1.000
_cell.length_b   1.000
_cell.length_c   1.000
_cell.angle_alpha   90.00
_cell.angle_beta   90.00
_cell.angle_gamma   90.00
#
_symmetry.space_group_name_H-M   'P 1'
#
loop_
_entity.id
_entity.type
_entity.pdbx_description
1 polymer ?
#
loop_
_entity_poly.entity_id
_entity_poly.type
_entity_poly.pdbx_seq_one_letter_code
_entity_poly.pdbx_strand_id
1 'polypeptide(L)' 'MAKKHVIYKEDNWNMITAEIEGVRITVREISTEWGEDTYVLNGRHELMDWAEKHFTADKYENAAEILEKFRQL' A
#
# COMPACT_ATOMS: atom_id res chain seq x y z
N MET A 1 15.78 -9.90 6.21
CA MET A 1 14.90 -8.90 6.84
C MET A 1 14.09 -8.27 5.73
N ALA A 2 12.77 -8.33 5.82
CA ALA A 2 11.90 -7.66 4.85
C ALA A 2 12.22 -6.16 4.82
N LYS A 3 12.35 -5.58 3.62
CA LYS A 3 12.51 -4.13 3.52
C LYS A 3 11.12 -3.50 3.66
N LYS A 4 10.92 -2.74 4.74
CA LYS A 4 9.67 -2.01 4.97
C LYS A 4 9.73 -0.63 4.30
N HIS A 5 8.71 -0.33 3.52
CA HIS A 5 8.50 0.94 2.85
C HIS A 5 7.22 1.58 3.40
N VAL A 6 7.29 2.87 3.74
CA VAL A 6 6.10 3.65 4.10
C VAL A 6 5.59 4.29 2.83
N ILE A 7 4.35 3.93 2.47
CA ILE A 7 3.69 4.41 1.24
C ILE A 7 2.93 5.69 1.55
N TYR A 8 2.14 5.65 2.63
CA TYR A 8 1.40 6.79 3.14
C TYR A 8 1.38 6.73 4.65
N LYS A 9 1.41 7.90 5.31
CA LYS A 9 1.31 8.00 6.76
C LYS A 9 0.80 9.37 7.14
N GLU A 10 -0.42 9.41 7.66
CA GLU A 10 -0.93 10.56 8.39
C GLU A 10 -0.53 10.45 9.86
N ASP A 11 -0.81 9.29 10.46
CA ASP A 11 -0.41 8.97 11.84
C ASP A 11 -0.14 7.46 12.01
N ASN A 12 -0.18 6.92 13.23
CA ASN A 12 0.07 5.48 13.46
C ASN A 12 -1.19 4.60 13.26
N TRP A 13 -2.37 5.21 13.17
CA TRP A 13 -3.67 4.60 12.97
C TRP A 13 -4.23 4.83 11.56
N ASN A 14 -3.58 5.69 10.77
CA ASN A 14 -3.90 5.97 9.38
C ASN A 14 -2.62 5.92 8.54
N MET A 15 -2.25 4.73 8.07
CA MET A 15 -1.02 4.52 7.32
C MET A 15 -1.05 3.30 6.41
N ILE A 16 -0.28 3.38 5.32
CA ILE A 16 -0.09 2.31 4.35
C ILE A 16 1.41 1.98 4.28
N THR A 17 1.73 0.70 4.43
CA THR A 17 3.11 0.21 4.35
C THR A 17 3.22 -1.00 3.45
N ALA A 18 4.39 -1.17 2.84
CA ALA A 18 4.71 -2.33 2.02
C ALA A 18 5.99 -2.99 2.52
N GLU A 19 5.94 -4.29 2.80
CA GLU A 19 7.07 -5.11 3.21
C GLU A 19 7.46 -6.03 2.05
N ILE A 20 8.70 -5.91 1.58
CA ILE A 20 9.22 -6.69 0.45
C ILE A 20 10.12 -7.82 0.94
N GLU A 21 9.76 -9.05 0.57
CA GLU A 21 10.46 -10.30 0.89
C GLU A 21 10.69 -11.12 -0.38
N GLY A 22 11.79 -10.84 -1.08
CA GLY A 22 12.06 -11.44 -2.39
C GLY A 22 11.03 -10.97 -3.42
N VAL A 23 10.23 -11.88 -3.95
CA VAL A 23 9.12 -11.55 -4.88
C VAL A 23 7.82 -11.20 -4.14
N ARG A 24 7.69 -11.61 -2.88
CA ARG A 24 6.47 -11.39 -2.10
C ARG A 24 6.44 -9.96 -1.59
N ILE A 25 5.29 -9.31 -1.74
CA ILE A 25 5.03 -7.96 -1.25
C ILE A 25 3.82 -8.04 -0.33
N THR A 26 3.99 -7.65 0.93
CA THR A 26 2.90 -7.58 1.91
C THR A 26 2.56 -6.11 2.13
N VAL A 27 1.38 -5.69 1.68
CA VAL A 27 0.86 -4.34 1.92
C VAL A 27 -0.05 -4.36 3.14
N ARG A 28 0.15 -3.44 4.08
CA ARG A 28 -0.75 -3.22 5.22
C ARG A 28 -1.32 -1.83 5.17
N GLU A 29 -2.63 -1.74 5.25
CA GLU A 29 -3.41 -0.51 5.31
C GLU A 29 -4.09 -0.46 6.67
N ILE A 30 -3.83 0.59 7.42
CA ILE A 30 -4.45 0.86 8.72
C ILE A 30 -5.25 2.13 8.56
N SER A 31 -6.52 2.09 8.97
CA SER A 31 -7.45 3.20 9.01
C SER A 31 -8.28 3.14 10.29
N THR A 32 -8.60 4.30 10.84
CA THR A 32 -9.52 4.39 11.98
C THR A 32 -10.97 4.09 11.61
N GLU A 33 -11.34 4.18 10.33
CA GLU A 33 -12.71 3.98 9.86
C GLU A 33 -13.06 2.49 9.66
N TRP A 34 -12.11 1.67 9.18
CA TRP A 34 -12.34 0.24 8.89
C TRP A 34 -11.37 -0.73 9.56
N GLY A 35 -10.30 -0.25 10.21
CA GLY A 35 -9.33 -1.08 10.91
C GLY A 35 -8.07 -1.38 10.08
N GLU A 36 -7.55 -2.61 10.20
CA GLU A 36 -6.33 -3.03 9.50
C GLU A 36 -6.64 -4.09 8.44
N ASP A 37 -6.25 -3.80 7.20
CA ASP A 37 -6.25 -4.75 6.09
C ASP A 37 -4.82 -5.13 5.69
N THR A 38 -4.61 -6.40 5.34
CA THR A 38 -3.32 -6.92 4.87
C THR A 38 -3.50 -7.66 3.56
N TYR A 39 -2.72 -7.26 2.56
CA TYR A 39 -2.73 -7.83 1.21
C TYR A 39 -1.37 -8.45 0.90
N VAL A 40 -1.38 -9.68 0.41
CA VAL A 40 -0.17 -10.41 0.02
C VAL A 40 -0.16 -10.58 -1.49
N LEU A 41 0.87 -10.05 -2.13
CA LEU A 41 1.01 -9.95 -3.57
C LEU A 41 2.31 -10.61 -4.01
N ASN A 42 2.33 -11.19 -5.20
CA ASN A 42 3.45 -11.93 -5.79
C ASN A 42 4.15 -11.09 -6.86
N GLY A 43 4.66 -9.95 -6.43
CA GLY A 43 5.54 -9.10 -7.23
C GLY A 43 4.91 -7.77 -7.65
N ARG A 44 5.72 -6.96 -8.34
CA ARG A 44 5.37 -5.56 -8.63
C ARG A 44 4.19 -5.41 -9.60
N HIS A 45 4.02 -6.32 -10.54
CA HIS A 45 2.91 -6.23 -11.50
C HIS A 45 1.55 -6.43 -10.81
N GLU A 46 1.44 -7.47 -9.98
CA GLU A 46 0.23 -7.73 -9.18
C GLU A 46 -0.03 -6.60 -8.18
N LEU A 47 1.03 -6.08 -7.54
CA LEU A 47 0.93 -4.91 -6.68
C LEU A 47 0.32 -3.70 -7.40
N MET A 48 0.81 -3.37 -8.59
CA MET A 48 0.33 -2.20 -9.32
C MET A 48 -1.12 -2.39 -9.81
N ASP A 49 -1.46 -3.56 -10.35
CA ASP A 49 -2.82 -3.86 -10.79
C ASP A 49 -3.82 -3.81 -9.61
N TRP A 50 -3.43 -4.33 -8.44
CA TRP A 50 -4.21 -4.22 -7.22
C TRP A 50 -4.33 -2.76 -6.75
N ALA A 51 -3.22 -2.04 -6.65
CA ALA A 51 -3.18 -0.68 -6.12
C ALA A 51 -4.02 0.28 -6.99
N GLU A 52 -3.95 0.18 -8.32
CA GLU A 52 -4.71 1.02 -9.25
C GLU A 52 -6.22 0.79 -9.17
N LYS A 53 -6.65 -0.42 -8.77
CA LYS A 53 -8.08 -0.75 -8.54
C LYS A 53 -8.57 -0.37 -7.15
N HIS A 54 -7.68 -0.39 -6.16
CA HIS A 54 -8.00 -0.15 -4.76
C HIS A 54 -7.97 1.35 -4.41
N PHE A 55 -6.89 2.05 -4.80
CA PHE A 55 -6.70 3.48 -4.55
C PHE A 55 -7.26 4.31 -5.69
N THR A 56 -8.59 4.43 -5.72
CA THR A 56 -9.29 5.27 -6.69
C THR A 56 -9.45 6.69 -6.18
N ALA A 57 -9.41 7.67 -7.09
CA ALA A 57 -9.48 9.10 -6.75
C ALA A 57 -10.81 9.53 -6.10
N ASP A 58 -11.87 8.72 -6.22
CA ASP A 58 -13.14 8.98 -5.54
C ASP A 58 -13.14 8.58 -4.05
N LYS A 59 -12.27 7.64 -3.66
CA LYS A 59 -12.19 7.12 -2.28
C LYS A 59 -11.02 7.67 -1.49
N TYR A 60 -9.92 7.99 -2.17
CA TYR A 60 -8.70 8.46 -1.54
C TYR A 60 -8.25 9.77 -2.19
N GLU A 61 -8.29 10.87 -1.44
CA GLU A 61 -7.77 12.16 -1.91
C GLU A 61 -6.28 12.07 -2.30
N ASN A 62 -5.53 11.21 -1.60
CA ASN A 62 -4.10 10.98 -1.82
C ASN A 62 -3.82 9.80 -2.78
N ALA A 63 -4.82 9.32 -3.53
CA ALA A 63 -4.66 8.18 -4.44
C ALA A 63 -3.45 8.31 -5.37
N ALA A 64 -3.28 9.47 -6.00
CA ALA A 64 -2.19 9.70 -6.95
C ALA A 64 -0.79 9.59 -6.29
N GLU A 65 -0.62 10.14 -5.08
CA GLU A 65 0.63 10.06 -4.33
C GLU A 65 0.94 8.62 -3.89
N ILE A 66 -0.08 7.91 -3.39
CA ILE A 66 0.01 6.51 -2.99
C ILE A 66 0.47 5.64 -4.18
N LEU A 67 -0.16 5.81 -5.33
CA LEU A 67 0.18 5.06 -6.55
C LEU A 67 1.59 5.37 -7.04
N GLU A 68 2.03 6.63 -6.98
CA GLU A 68 3.40 7.00 -7.34
C GLU A 68 4.43 6.35 -6.42
N LYS A 69 4.16 6.31 -5.10
CA LYS A 69 5.02 5.63 -4.12
C LYS A 69 5.12 4.14 -4.40
N PHE A 70 4.02 3.48 -4.76
CA PHE A 70 4.04 2.07 -5.16
C PHE A 70 4.88 1.81 -6.42
N ARG A 71 4.88 2.74 -7.38
CA ARG A 71 5.72 2.64 -8.59
C ARG A 71 7.22 2.77 -8.31
N GLN A 72 7.59 3.40 -7.19
CA GLN A 72 8.99 3.60 -6.78
C GLN A 72 9.56 2.47 -5.91
N LEU A 73 8.71 1.52 -5.45
CA LEU A 73 9.16 0.30 -4.76
C LEU A 73 10.01 -0.57 -5.67
#